data_AF-A0A284R7E6-F1
#
_entry.id   AF-A0A284R7E6-F1
#
_cell.length_a   1.000
_cell.length_b   1.000
_cell.length_c   1.000
_cell.angle_alpha   90.00
_cell.angle_beta   90.00
_cell.angle_gamma   90.00
#
_symmetry.space_group_name_H-M   'P 1'
#
loop_
_entity.id
_entity.type
_entity.pdbx_description
1 polymer ?
#
loop_
_entity_poly.entity_id
_entity_poly.type
_entity_poly.pdbx_seq_one_letter_code
_entity_poly.pdbx_strand_id
1 'polypeptide(L)'
;MPKALSNSRSHLKDEYRFNFGRHKGRKLSEVSYSYVVNFCIQEGVDKTRPDLSRALQSSPVYAHLLQEPRPPSLKERRQHVKDALPGPIWEEFVAALRFAEKRQSIVILSSEEEVQILESILTSDFHDLYAKRPTDMSLLNSPSSASMTVLRNLLNEVEDVSTLPAPKDDDDDEEEEEVMEEEEQTHPWWATYDTNEEAWEWSNKLRQAISAAAKAVQKEHGNVGLRVARWAVRDKYAQTVGGIAYGRGDTMQCEWYDESTEWLIDECLLEGRHLEPGMMFAD
;
A
#
# COMPACT_ATOMS: atom_id res chain seq x y z
N MET A 1 -67.34 -32.36 28.34
CA MET A 1 -66.20 -31.51 28.76
C MET A 1 -64.99 -31.86 27.90
N PRO A 2 -64.47 -30.93 27.08
CA PRO A 2 -63.35 -31.21 26.18
C PRO A 2 -62.02 -31.11 26.94
N LYS A 3 -61.16 -32.13 26.78
CA LYS A 3 -59.75 -32.05 27.17
C LYS A 3 -58.98 -31.32 26.08
N ALA A 4 -58.38 -30.19 26.45
CA ALA A 4 -57.52 -29.40 25.60
C ALA A 4 -56.29 -30.23 25.15
N LEU A 5 -56.08 -30.29 23.84
CA LEU A 5 -54.80 -30.65 23.23
C LEU A 5 -53.84 -29.47 23.47
N SER A 6 -53.01 -29.60 24.50
CA SER A 6 -51.95 -28.63 24.76
C SER A 6 -50.67 -29.02 24.02
N ASN A 7 -50.17 -28.02 23.30
CA ASN A 7 -48.76 -27.72 23.07
C ASN A 7 -48.01 -28.52 22.00
N SER A 8 -48.22 -28.07 20.77
CA SER A 8 -47.14 -27.61 19.89
C SER A 8 -46.11 -26.75 20.65
N ARG A 9 -44.88 -27.26 20.82
CA ARG A 9 -43.58 -26.53 20.95
C ARG A 9 -42.47 -27.49 21.41
N SER A 10 -41.91 -28.29 20.50
CA SER A 10 -40.70 -29.08 20.78
C SER A 10 -39.55 -28.86 19.78
N HIS A 11 -39.70 -27.99 18.78
CA HIS A 11 -38.65 -27.77 17.77
C HIS A 11 -37.54 -26.76 18.16
N LEU A 12 -37.59 -26.15 19.35
CA LEU A 12 -36.57 -25.19 19.81
C LEU A 12 -35.58 -25.79 20.83
N LYS A 13 -35.59 -27.11 21.03
CA LYS A 13 -34.94 -27.70 22.20
C LYS A 13 -33.43 -27.91 22.13
N ASP A 14 -32.81 -27.85 20.95
CA ASP A 14 -31.35 -28.04 20.84
C ASP A 14 -30.75 -27.10 19.79
N GLU A 15 -30.84 -25.80 20.02
CA GLU A 15 -30.03 -24.85 19.26
C GLU A 15 -28.54 -25.17 19.46
N TYR A 16 -27.80 -25.29 18.35
CA TYR A 16 -26.39 -25.66 18.37
C TYR A 16 -25.59 -24.78 19.32
N ARG A 17 -24.82 -25.42 20.19
CA ARG A 17 -23.84 -24.75 21.06
C ARG A 17 -22.44 -25.04 20.58
N PHE A 18 -21.65 -23.99 20.43
CA PHE A 18 -20.24 -24.11 20.09
C PHE A 18 -19.53 -24.98 21.13
N ASN A 19 -18.90 -26.07 20.72
CA ASN A 19 -18.10 -26.92 21.61
C ASN A 19 -16.60 -26.56 21.60
N PHE A 20 -16.25 -25.42 21.00
CA PHE A 20 -14.88 -25.02 20.67
C PHE A 20 -14.67 -23.51 20.61
N GLY A 21 -13.41 -23.10 20.47
CA GLY A 21 -13.03 -21.72 20.22
C GLY A 21 -13.41 -20.77 21.35
N ARG A 22 -13.34 -19.47 21.07
CA ARG A 22 -13.60 -18.42 22.07
C ARG A 22 -15.06 -18.34 22.53
N HIS A 23 -15.99 -18.90 21.75
CA HIS A 23 -17.43 -18.88 22.03
C HIS A 23 -17.96 -20.22 22.56
N LYS A 24 -17.09 -21.09 23.10
CA LYS A 24 -17.48 -22.39 23.66
C LYS A 24 -18.62 -22.23 24.69
N GLY A 25 -19.66 -23.05 24.55
CA GLY A 25 -20.87 -23.05 25.36
C GLY A 25 -21.97 -22.10 24.88
N ARG A 26 -21.63 -21.08 24.07
CA ARG A 26 -22.61 -20.15 23.50
C ARG A 26 -23.40 -20.78 22.36
N LYS A 27 -24.64 -20.34 22.19
CA LYS A 27 -25.52 -20.78 21.09
C LYS A 27 -25.14 -20.11 19.78
N LEU A 28 -25.55 -20.70 18.66
CA LEU A 28 -25.32 -20.14 17.33
C LEU A 28 -25.90 -18.73 17.16
N SER A 29 -27.09 -18.44 17.70
CA SER A 29 -27.70 -17.09 17.68
C SER A 29 -27.05 -16.07 18.63
N GLU A 30 -26.30 -16.52 19.64
CA GLU A 30 -25.63 -15.65 20.63
C GLU A 30 -24.27 -15.14 20.15
N VAL A 31 -23.80 -15.63 19.00
CA VAL A 31 -22.50 -15.32 18.42
C VAL A 31 -22.68 -14.36 17.25
N SER A 32 -21.77 -13.40 17.11
CA SER A 32 -21.86 -12.40 16.05
C SER A 32 -21.86 -13.04 14.66
N TYR A 33 -22.68 -12.48 13.77
CA TYR A 33 -22.76 -12.91 12.38
C TYR A 33 -21.38 -12.98 11.72
N SER A 34 -20.55 -11.95 11.93
CA SER A 34 -19.17 -11.88 11.44
C SER A 34 -18.28 -13.04 11.90
N TYR A 35 -18.42 -13.51 13.13
CA TYR A 35 -17.64 -14.67 13.60
C TYR A 35 -18.11 -15.95 12.90
N VAL A 36 -19.42 -16.12 12.72
CA VAL A 36 -19.96 -17.30 12.05
C VAL A 36 -19.54 -17.32 10.57
N VAL A 37 -19.71 -16.21 9.86
CA VAL A 37 -19.36 -16.14 8.44
C VAL A 37 -17.85 -16.23 8.25
N ASN A 38 -17.07 -15.34 8.86
CA ASN A 38 -15.66 -15.20 8.54
C ASN A 38 -14.85 -16.37 9.10
N PHE A 39 -15.11 -16.79 10.35
CA PHE A 39 -14.33 -17.87 10.97
C PHE A 39 -14.96 -19.26 10.76
N CYS A 40 -16.28 -19.41 10.92
CA CYS A 40 -16.86 -20.76 10.86
C CYS A 40 -17.03 -21.28 9.44
N ILE A 41 -17.40 -20.41 8.49
CA ILE A 41 -17.74 -20.79 7.11
C ILE A 41 -16.56 -20.55 6.16
N GLN A 42 -16.03 -19.33 6.14
CA GLN A 42 -14.99 -18.90 5.21
C GLN A 42 -13.63 -19.57 5.49
N GLU A 43 -13.16 -19.58 6.74
CA GLU A 43 -11.95 -20.34 7.12
C GLU A 43 -12.16 -21.87 7.13
N GLY A 44 -13.35 -22.36 6.73
CA GLY A 44 -13.62 -23.78 6.52
C GLY A 44 -13.70 -24.63 7.79
N VAL A 45 -13.91 -24.02 8.96
CA VAL A 45 -14.03 -24.75 10.23
C VAL A 45 -15.20 -25.74 10.17
N ASP A 46 -16.31 -25.37 9.54
CA ASP A 46 -17.45 -26.25 9.28
C ASP A 46 -17.07 -27.51 8.50
N LYS A 47 -16.12 -27.42 7.55
CA LYS A 47 -15.64 -28.59 6.77
C LYS A 47 -14.96 -29.63 7.65
N THR A 48 -14.31 -29.19 8.73
CA THR A 48 -13.66 -30.08 9.71
C THR A 48 -14.61 -30.56 10.81
N ARG A 49 -15.81 -29.95 10.92
CA ARG A 49 -16.74 -30.12 12.03
C ARG A 49 -18.16 -30.39 11.53
N PRO A 50 -18.52 -31.66 11.31
CA PRO A 50 -19.82 -32.05 10.77
C PRO A 50 -21.02 -31.60 11.61
N ASP A 51 -20.85 -31.50 12.93
CA ASP A 51 -21.85 -30.98 13.87
C ASP A 51 -22.18 -29.51 13.59
N LEU A 52 -21.15 -28.68 13.42
CA LEU A 52 -21.28 -27.27 13.06
C LEU A 52 -21.85 -27.12 11.65
N SER A 53 -21.35 -27.88 10.68
CA SER A 53 -21.84 -27.83 9.29
C SER A 53 -23.34 -28.13 9.22
N ARG A 54 -23.81 -29.18 9.89
CA ARG A 54 -25.25 -29.52 9.93
C ARG A 54 -26.08 -28.41 10.59
N ALA A 55 -25.57 -27.80 11.66
CA ALA A 55 -26.25 -26.68 12.32
C ALA A 55 -26.37 -25.46 11.42
N LEU A 56 -25.31 -25.13 10.67
CA LEU A 56 -25.30 -24.03 9.71
C LEU A 56 -26.22 -24.31 8.50
N GLN A 57 -26.24 -25.53 7.97
CA GLN A 57 -27.15 -25.95 6.88
C GLN A 57 -28.62 -25.90 7.31
N SER A 58 -28.92 -26.23 8.56
CA SER A 58 -30.28 -26.17 9.11
C SER A 58 -30.70 -24.74 9.47
N SER A 59 -29.78 -23.78 9.46
CA SER A 59 -30.07 -22.38 9.75
C SER A 59 -30.49 -21.63 8.49
N PRO A 60 -31.70 -21.01 8.47
CA PRO A 60 -32.13 -20.20 7.32
C PRO A 60 -31.23 -18.99 7.09
N VAL A 61 -30.47 -18.57 8.11
CA VAL A 61 -29.55 -17.42 8.03
C VAL A 61 -28.26 -17.78 7.31
N TYR A 62 -27.77 -19.01 7.43
CA TYR A 62 -26.42 -19.39 6.96
C TYR A 62 -26.40 -20.42 5.84
N ALA A 63 -27.51 -21.14 5.61
CA ALA A 63 -27.56 -22.23 4.62
C ALA A 63 -27.14 -21.79 3.21
N HIS A 64 -27.47 -20.56 2.81
CA HIS A 64 -27.11 -20.02 1.50
C HIS A 64 -25.59 -19.80 1.34
N LEU A 65 -24.85 -19.55 2.42
CA LEU A 65 -23.40 -19.32 2.41
C LEU A 65 -22.58 -20.60 2.31
N LEU A 66 -23.23 -21.76 2.43
CA LEU A 66 -22.59 -23.07 2.29
C LEU A 66 -22.69 -23.62 0.87
N GLN A 67 -23.29 -22.88 -0.05
CA GLN A 67 -23.34 -23.23 -1.48
C GLN A 67 -21.96 -22.98 -2.11
N GLU A 68 -21.53 -23.89 -2.99
CA GLU A 68 -20.27 -23.75 -3.73
C GLU A 68 -20.50 -22.97 -5.05
N PRO A 69 -19.57 -22.11 -5.48
CA PRO A 69 -18.30 -21.79 -4.81
C PRO A 69 -18.50 -20.85 -3.63
N ARG A 70 -17.88 -21.18 -2.48
CA ARG A 70 -17.90 -20.29 -1.32
C ARG A 70 -17.09 -19.01 -1.58
N PRO A 71 -17.45 -17.88 -0.94
CA PRO A 71 -16.58 -16.71 -0.92
C PRO A 71 -15.21 -17.06 -0.33
N PRO A 72 -14.12 -16.48 -0.86
CA PRO A 72 -12.78 -16.71 -0.33
C PRO A 72 -12.67 -16.21 1.11
N SER A 73 -11.84 -16.88 1.90
CA SER A 73 -11.58 -16.49 3.28
C SER A 73 -10.77 -15.20 3.39
N LEU A 74 -10.79 -14.55 4.55
CA LEU A 74 -9.94 -13.38 4.81
C LEU A 74 -8.46 -13.68 4.59
N LYS A 75 -8.02 -14.89 4.97
CA LYS A 75 -6.66 -15.35 4.73
C LYS A 75 -6.35 -15.51 3.24
N GLU A 76 -7.27 -16.10 2.48
CA GLU A 76 -7.12 -16.28 1.03
C GLU A 76 -7.10 -14.94 0.29
N ARG A 77 -7.98 -14.00 0.67
CA ARG A 77 -8.02 -12.63 0.15
C ARG A 77 -6.72 -11.88 0.44
N ARG A 78 -6.25 -11.91 1.69
CA ARG A 78 -4.95 -11.31 2.04
C ARG A 78 -3.79 -11.91 1.25
N GLN A 79 -3.79 -13.23 1.07
CA GLN A 79 -2.76 -13.92 0.29
C GLN A 79 -2.83 -13.51 -1.18
N HIS A 80 -4.04 -13.37 -1.74
CA HIS A 80 -4.24 -12.89 -3.10
C HIS A 80 -3.62 -11.50 -3.33
N VAL A 81 -3.85 -10.55 -2.42
CA VAL A 81 -3.20 -9.22 -2.49
C VAL A 81 -1.68 -9.35 -2.43
N LYS A 82 -1.17 -10.15 -1.50
CA LYS A 82 0.28 -10.37 -1.36
C LYS A 82 0.91 -10.98 -2.62
N ASP A 83 0.20 -11.88 -3.30
CA ASP A 83 0.67 -12.53 -4.53
C ASP A 83 0.56 -11.61 -5.76
N ALA A 84 -0.34 -10.63 -5.73
CA ALA A 84 -0.51 -9.63 -6.78
C ALA A 84 0.56 -8.52 -6.74
N LEU A 85 1.24 -8.33 -5.61
CA LEU A 85 2.27 -7.30 -5.43
C LEU A 85 3.69 -7.88 -5.46
N PRO A 86 4.69 -7.17 -6.02
CA PRO A 86 6.09 -7.53 -5.81
C PRO A 86 6.43 -7.54 -4.31
N GLY A 87 7.21 -8.52 -3.84
CA GLY A 87 7.52 -8.69 -2.40
C GLY A 87 7.96 -7.42 -1.66
N PRO A 88 8.94 -6.65 -2.17
CA PRO A 88 9.36 -5.40 -1.55
C PRO A 88 8.24 -4.34 -1.49
N ILE A 89 7.39 -4.27 -2.51
CA ILE A 89 6.24 -3.35 -2.57
C ILE A 89 5.20 -3.74 -1.52
N TRP A 90 4.94 -5.05 -1.35
CA TRP A 90 4.07 -5.53 -0.29
C TRP A 90 4.57 -5.12 1.11
N GLU A 91 5.88 -5.26 1.36
CA GLU A 91 6.48 -4.89 2.65
C GLU A 91 6.37 -3.38 2.92
N GLU A 92 6.68 -2.56 1.92
CA GLU A 92 6.55 -1.10 1.98
C GLU A 92 5.10 -0.66 2.18
N PHE A 93 4.17 -1.25 1.43
CA PHE A 93 2.74 -0.99 1.56
C PHE A 93 2.23 -1.31 2.98
N VAL A 94 2.63 -2.46 3.54
CA VAL A 94 2.26 -2.82 4.91
C VAL A 94 2.87 -1.82 5.91
N ALA A 95 4.09 -1.35 5.69
CA ALA A 95 4.69 -0.32 6.54
C ALA A 95 3.92 1.01 6.45
N ALA A 96 3.55 1.44 5.24
CA ALA A 96 2.74 2.63 5.00
C ALA A 96 1.36 2.54 5.68
N LEU A 97 0.69 1.39 5.60
CA LEU A 97 -0.57 1.13 6.30
C LEU A 97 -0.43 1.29 7.81
N ARG A 98 0.62 0.73 8.42
CA ARG A 98 0.86 0.89 9.87
C ARG A 98 1.18 2.31 10.25
N PHE A 99 1.87 3.03 9.37
CA PHE A 99 2.17 4.44 9.58
C PHE A 99 0.90 5.31 9.51
N ALA A 100 0.03 5.08 8.53
CA ALA A 100 -1.27 5.74 8.39
C ALA A 100 -2.20 5.44 9.58
N GLU A 101 -2.23 4.20 10.06
CA GLU A 101 -2.94 3.80 11.27
C GLU A 101 -2.42 4.56 12.50
N LYS A 102 -1.09 4.67 12.65
CA LYS A 102 -0.46 5.40 13.76
C LYS A 102 -0.77 6.90 13.72
N ARG A 103 -0.84 7.51 12.53
CA ARG A 103 -1.22 8.91 12.32
C ARG A 103 -2.73 9.15 12.39
N GLN A 104 -3.54 8.11 12.61
CA GLN A 104 -5.00 8.17 12.61
C GLN A 104 -5.60 8.60 11.27
N SER A 105 -4.84 8.51 10.17
CA SER A 105 -5.32 8.71 8.81
C SER A 105 -6.24 7.57 8.36
N ILE A 106 -6.07 6.38 8.95
CA ILE A 106 -6.91 5.19 8.80
C ILE A 106 -7.31 4.68 10.18
N VAL A 107 -8.54 4.20 10.32
CA VAL A 107 -9.01 3.47 11.50
C VAL A 107 -9.43 2.06 11.09
N ILE A 108 -8.72 1.05 11.60
CA ILE A 108 -9.01 -0.37 11.34
C ILE A 108 -9.74 -0.95 12.55
N LEU A 109 -11.03 -1.24 12.42
CA LEU A 109 -11.86 -1.77 13.52
C LEU A 109 -12.01 -3.29 13.46
N SER A 110 -11.69 -3.90 12.32
CA SER A 110 -11.80 -5.35 12.12
C SER A 110 -10.82 -5.93 11.11
N SER A 111 -10.60 -7.25 11.15
CA SER A 111 -9.82 -7.97 10.13
C SER A 111 -10.47 -7.94 8.74
N GLU A 112 -11.78 -7.74 8.67
CA GLU A 112 -12.48 -7.57 7.39
C GLU A 112 -12.09 -6.24 6.75
N GLU A 113 -12.16 -5.15 7.52
CA GLU A 113 -11.73 -3.82 7.06
C GLU A 113 -10.24 -3.79 6.74
N GLU A 114 -9.39 -4.46 7.53
CA GLU A 114 -7.96 -4.59 7.22
C GLU A 114 -7.78 -5.20 5.82
N VAL A 115 -8.48 -6.30 5.51
CA VAL A 115 -8.39 -6.94 4.19
C VAL A 115 -8.96 -6.06 3.09
N GLN A 116 -10.04 -5.32 3.33
CA GLN A 116 -10.60 -4.39 2.34
C GLN A 116 -9.62 -3.25 2.02
N ILE A 117 -8.93 -2.71 3.02
CA ILE A 117 -7.89 -1.70 2.82
C ILE A 117 -6.68 -2.29 2.08
N LEU A 118 -6.31 -3.54 2.40
CA LEU A 118 -5.27 -4.25 1.66
C LEU A 118 -5.70 -4.52 0.21
N GLU A 119 -6.97 -4.74 -0.08
CA GLU A 119 -7.44 -4.93 -1.46
C GLU A 119 -7.47 -3.60 -2.23
N SER A 120 -7.61 -2.46 -1.56
CA SER A 120 -7.74 -1.17 -2.23
C SER A 120 -6.47 -0.69 -2.94
N ILE A 121 -5.27 -1.18 -2.57
CA ILE A 121 -4.05 -0.90 -3.36
C ILE A 121 -4.12 -1.54 -4.75
N LEU A 122 -4.84 -2.66 -4.92
CA LEU A 122 -5.03 -3.29 -6.23
C LEU A 122 -5.98 -2.51 -7.13
N THR A 123 -6.68 -1.51 -6.57
CA THR A 123 -7.52 -0.58 -7.33
C THR A 123 -6.82 0.74 -7.60
N SER A 124 -5.59 0.93 -7.08
CA SER A 124 -4.83 2.15 -7.27
C SER A 124 -4.06 2.11 -8.59
N ASP A 125 -4.10 3.20 -9.34
CA ASP A 125 -3.52 3.28 -10.69
C ASP A 125 -2.01 3.01 -10.71
N PHE A 126 -1.30 3.32 -9.63
CA PHE A 126 0.15 3.11 -9.56
C PHE A 126 0.56 1.63 -9.44
N HIS A 127 -0.35 0.73 -9.02
CA HIS A 127 -0.04 -0.70 -8.90
C HIS A 127 0.35 -1.30 -10.26
N ASP A 128 -0.33 -0.90 -11.32
CA ASP A 128 -0.06 -1.33 -12.70
C ASP A 128 1.29 -0.79 -13.23
N LEU A 129 1.83 0.26 -12.60
CA LEU A 129 3.07 0.91 -13.01
C LEU A 129 4.32 0.17 -12.50
N TYR A 130 4.17 -0.78 -11.57
CA TYR A 130 5.28 -1.62 -11.11
C TYR A 130 5.71 -2.62 -12.19
N ALA A 131 6.63 -2.18 -13.05
CA ALA A 131 7.33 -3.08 -13.96
C ALA A 131 8.01 -4.21 -13.17
N LYS A 132 7.98 -5.45 -13.69
CA LYS A 132 8.56 -6.61 -13.00
C LYS A 132 9.99 -6.34 -12.52
N ARG A 133 10.20 -6.40 -11.20
CA ARG A 133 11.50 -6.21 -10.56
C ARG A 133 12.53 -7.22 -11.08
N PRO A 134 13.75 -6.79 -11.45
CA PRO A 134 14.84 -7.70 -11.77
C PRO A 134 15.12 -8.65 -10.59
N THR A 135 15.19 -9.95 -10.88
CA THR A 135 15.52 -10.96 -9.86
C THR A 135 16.97 -10.84 -9.39
N ASP A 136 17.84 -10.33 -10.26
CA ASP A 136 19.25 -10.10 -9.97
C ASP A 136 19.55 -8.59 -9.99
N MET A 137 19.85 -8.05 -8.81
CA MET A 137 20.28 -6.66 -8.63
C MET A 137 21.81 -6.54 -8.50
N SER A 138 22.57 -7.63 -8.66
CA SER A 138 24.03 -7.65 -8.50
C SER A 138 24.76 -6.72 -9.47
N LEU A 139 24.16 -6.46 -10.65
CA LEU A 139 24.70 -5.53 -11.64
C LEU A 139 24.90 -4.12 -11.08
N LEU A 140 24.05 -3.67 -10.14
CA LEU A 140 24.20 -2.38 -9.45
C LEU A 140 25.55 -2.28 -8.71
N ASN A 141 26.06 -3.40 -8.22
CA ASN A 141 27.30 -3.49 -7.46
C ASN A 141 28.49 -3.94 -8.30
N SER A 142 28.33 -4.06 -9.62
CA SER A 142 29.40 -4.53 -10.50
C SER A 142 30.57 -3.53 -10.53
N PRO A 143 31.78 -3.92 -10.08
CA PRO A 143 32.94 -3.02 -10.08
C PRO A 143 33.49 -2.77 -11.50
N SER A 144 33.11 -3.61 -12.48
CA SER A 144 33.54 -3.46 -13.87
C SER A 144 32.65 -2.50 -14.67
N SER A 145 31.51 -2.07 -14.11
CA SER A 145 30.62 -1.13 -14.77
C SER A 145 30.90 0.31 -14.33
N ALA A 146 31.40 1.12 -15.27
CA ALA A 146 31.60 2.55 -15.03
C ALA A 146 30.26 3.26 -14.85
N SER A 147 29.27 2.98 -15.71
CA SER A 147 27.96 3.63 -15.63
C SER A 147 27.21 3.31 -14.33
N MET A 148 27.24 2.06 -13.86
CA MET A 148 26.60 1.69 -12.58
C MET A 148 27.33 2.29 -11.38
N THR A 149 28.65 2.40 -11.45
CA THR A 149 29.44 3.06 -10.40
C THR A 149 29.05 4.54 -10.26
N VAL A 150 28.87 5.26 -11.37
CA VAL A 150 28.40 6.65 -11.35
C VAL A 150 27.01 6.75 -10.73
N LEU A 151 26.06 5.93 -11.20
CA LEU A 151 24.69 5.92 -10.65
C LEU A 151 24.69 5.63 -9.15
N ARG A 152 25.41 4.59 -8.71
CA ARG A 152 25.48 4.21 -7.30
C ARG A 152 26.08 5.33 -6.45
N ASN A 153 27.11 6.01 -6.93
CA ASN A 153 27.71 7.13 -6.19
C ASN A 153 26.71 8.26 -6.00
N LEU A 154 25.97 8.64 -7.05
CA LEU A 154 24.89 9.63 -6.94
C LEU A 154 23.85 9.22 -5.89
N LEU A 155 23.38 7.96 -5.93
CA LEU A 155 22.40 7.46 -4.97
C LEU A 155 22.94 7.37 -3.53
N ASN A 156 24.25 7.19 -3.35
CA ASN A 156 24.85 7.14 -2.02
C ASN A 156 25.03 8.54 -1.39
N GLU A 157 25.02 9.61 -2.19
CA GLU A 157 25.12 10.99 -1.71
C GLU A 157 23.78 11.54 -1.19
N VAL A 158 22.66 10.88 -1.54
CA VAL A 158 21.32 11.27 -1.08
C VAL A 158 21.08 10.73 0.33
N GLU A 159 20.70 11.60 1.26
CA GLU A 159 20.34 11.24 2.63
C GLU A 159 18.82 11.25 2.81
N ASP A 160 18.34 10.75 3.95
CA ASP A 160 16.91 10.77 4.28
C ASP A 160 16.46 12.19 4.65
N VAL A 161 15.44 12.72 3.98
CA VAL A 161 14.95 14.10 4.22
C VAL A 161 14.39 14.29 5.63
N SER A 162 14.01 13.22 6.33
CA SER A 162 13.61 13.29 7.74
C SER A 162 14.75 13.74 8.68
N THR A 163 15.99 13.77 8.18
CA THR A 163 17.15 14.32 8.90
C THR A 163 17.34 15.82 8.67
N LEU A 164 16.65 16.40 7.68
CA LEU A 164 16.74 17.82 7.36
C LEU A 164 15.91 18.65 8.36
N PRO A 165 16.35 19.87 8.69
CA PRO A 165 15.56 20.78 9.51
C PRO A 165 14.26 21.11 8.79
N ALA A 166 13.16 21.20 9.54
CA ALA A 166 11.90 21.73 9.01
C ALA A 166 12.14 23.17 8.51
N PRO A 167 11.53 23.56 7.37
CA PRO A 167 11.48 24.97 6.98
C PRO A 167 10.91 25.78 8.14
N LYS A 168 11.44 26.99 8.36
CA LYS A 168 10.85 27.88 9.34
C LYS A 168 9.59 28.48 8.72
N ASP A 169 8.48 28.39 9.44
CA ASP A 169 7.30 29.19 9.14
C ASP A 169 7.68 30.65 9.44
N ASP A 170 8.08 31.41 8.43
CA ASP A 170 8.38 32.84 8.54
C ASP A 170 7.06 33.65 8.64
N ASP A 171 6.24 33.32 9.66
CA ASP A 171 5.05 34.08 10.06
C ASP A 171 5.41 35.36 10.85
N ASP A 172 6.70 35.68 11.02
CA ASP A 172 7.13 36.97 11.56
C ASP A 172 7.19 38.00 10.41
N ASP A 173 6.10 38.78 10.29
CA ASP A 173 5.89 39.95 9.44
C ASP A 173 6.95 41.08 9.64
N GLU A 174 8.25 40.82 9.49
CA GLU A 174 9.30 41.85 9.50
C GLU A 174 10.06 41.90 8.16
N GLU A 175 9.54 42.76 7.29
CA GLU A 175 10.22 43.46 6.19
C GLU A 175 10.93 42.59 5.13
N GLU A 176 10.16 42.22 4.11
CA GLU A 176 10.63 41.91 2.76
C GLU A 176 11.51 43.04 2.21
N GLU A 177 12.83 42.97 2.40
CA GLU A 177 13.77 43.70 1.53
C GLU A 177 15.05 42.87 1.28
N GLU A 178 15.17 42.40 0.04
CA GLU A 178 16.41 42.00 -0.65
C GLU A 178 17.22 40.80 -0.10
N VAL A 179 16.68 39.57 -0.14
CA VAL A 179 17.53 38.35 -0.11
C VAL A 179 17.01 37.23 -1.02
N MET A 180 16.68 37.52 -2.29
CA MET A 180 16.35 36.47 -3.27
C MET A 180 17.57 35.65 -3.78
N GLU A 181 18.80 35.90 -3.28
CA GLU A 181 20.02 35.21 -3.74
C GLU A 181 20.71 34.32 -2.69
N GLU A 182 20.28 34.28 -1.42
CA GLU A 182 20.91 33.42 -0.38
C GLU A 182 20.12 32.15 0.01
N GLU A 183 18.86 31.99 -0.41
CA GLU A 183 18.08 30.76 -0.10
C GLU A 183 18.62 29.50 -0.81
N GLU A 184 19.44 29.65 -1.86
CA GLU A 184 20.13 28.51 -2.49
C GLU A 184 21.24 27.88 -1.61
N GLN A 185 21.59 28.47 -0.44
CA GLN A 185 22.76 28.03 0.34
C GLN A 185 22.48 27.21 1.60
N THR A 186 21.24 26.99 2.00
CA THR A 186 20.92 26.25 3.25
C THR A 186 20.57 24.79 3.04
N HIS A 187 20.26 24.37 1.81
CA HIS A 187 19.80 23.02 1.51
C HIS A 187 20.87 22.19 0.77
N PRO A 188 20.92 20.87 1.00
CA PRO A 188 21.88 20.03 0.29
C PRO A 188 21.58 20.02 -1.21
N TRP A 189 22.63 19.97 -2.03
CA TRP A 189 22.51 20.08 -3.50
C TRP A 189 21.53 19.07 -4.15
N TRP A 190 21.24 17.98 -3.45
CA TRP A 190 20.39 16.88 -3.90
C TRP A 190 18.91 17.06 -3.54
N ALA A 191 18.56 18.00 -2.65
CA ALA A 191 17.19 18.21 -2.18
C ALA A 191 16.69 19.63 -2.50
N THR A 192 15.38 19.77 -2.67
CA THR A 192 14.66 21.04 -2.72
C THR A 192 13.38 20.88 -1.91
N TYR A 193 12.88 21.96 -1.31
CA TYR A 193 11.58 21.97 -0.64
C TYR A 193 10.56 22.67 -1.55
N ASP A 194 9.46 21.99 -1.88
CA ASP A 194 8.33 22.59 -2.58
C ASP A 194 7.39 23.20 -1.54
N THR A 195 7.34 24.53 -1.51
CA THR A 195 6.48 25.28 -0.59
C THR A 195 5.00 25.15 -0.92
N ASN A 196 4.63 24.82 -2.17
CA ASN A 196 3.23 24.64 -2.54
C ASN A 196 2.68 23.29 -2.07
N GLU A 197 3.52 22.26 -2.13
CA GLU A 197 3.18 20.91 -1.69
C GLU A 197 3.56 20.62 -0.23
N GLU A 198 4.23 21.59 0.41
CA GLU A 198 4.81 21.48 1.76
C GLU A 198 5.70 20.22 1.92
N ALA A 199 6.40 19.84 0.84
CA ALA A 199 7.08 18.57 0.73
C ALA A 199 8.55 18.72 0.29
N TRP A 200 9.40 17.81 0.77
CA TRP A 200 10.76 17.67 0.25
C TRP A 200 10.74 16.89 -1.06
N GLU A 201 11.66 17.23 -1.97
CA GLU A 201 11.88 16.51 -3.21
C GLU A 201 13.36 16.39 -3.56
N TRP A 202 13.69 15.51 -4.52
CA TRP A 202 14.99 15.55 -5.17
C TRP A 202 15.10 16.74 -6.11
N SER A 203 16.22 17.46 -5.98
CA SER A 203 16.51 18.65 -6.78
C SER A 203 16.57 18.33 -8.28
N ASN A 204 16.19 19.32 -9.11
CA ASN A 204 16.28 19.21 -10.56
C ASN A 204 17.69 18.81 -11.04
N LYS A 205 18.73 19.29 -10.35
CA LYS A 205 20.13 18.95 -10.65
C LYS A 205 20.42 17.47 -10.40
N LEU A 206 19.97 16.92 -9.28
CA LEU A 206 20.10 15.48 -9.01
C LEU A 206 19.27 14.66 -10.02
N ARG A 207 18.00 15.04 -10.26
CA ARG A 207 17.12 14.36 -11.21
C ARG A 207 17.76 14.26 -12.60
N GLN A 208 18.37 15.35 -13.09
CA GLN A 208 19.12 15.35 -14.36
C GLN A 208 20.36 14.46 -14.34
N ALA A 209 21.13 14.47 -13.25
CA ALA A 209 22.33 13.63 -13.11
C ALA A 209 21.99 12.13 -13.10
N ILE A 210 20.97 11.73 -12.33
CA ILE A 210 20.43 10.36 -12.30
C ILE A 210 19.94 9.95 -13.69
N SER A 211 19.21 10.83 -14.36
CA SER A 211 18.70 10.60 -15.72
C SER A 211 19.82 10.34 -16.73
N ALA A 212 20.89 11.14 -16.67
CA ALA A 212 22.07 10.95 -17.52
C ALA A 212 22.80 9.63 -17.19
N ALA A 213 22.93 9.28 -15.90
CA ALA A 213 23.54 8.03 -15.46
C ALA A 213 22.71 6.80 -15.92
N ALA A 214 21.38 6.84 -15.82
CA ALA A 214 20.49 5.79 -16.29
C ALA A 214 20.60 5.57 -17.81
N LYS A 215 20.70 6.65 -18.61
CA LYS A 215 20.99 6.56 -20.05
C LYS A 215 22.34 5.90 -20.34
N ALA A 216 23.37 6.25 -19.58
CA ALA A 216 24.69 5.62 -19.71
C ALA A 216 24.63 4.12 -19.38
N VAL A 217 23.90 3.74 -18.32
CA VAL A 217 23.66 2.34 -17.97
C VAL A 217 22.92 1.60 -19.09
N GLN A 218 21.89 2.20 -19.68
CA GLN A 218 21.18 1.61 -20.82
C GLN A 218 22.12 1.40 -22.01
N LYS A 219 23.01 2.36 -22.29
CA LYS A 219 23.98 2.24 -23.38
C LYS A 219 25.00 1.12 -23.12
N GLU A 220 25.42 0.93 -21.86
CA GLU A 220 26.42 -0.07 -21.47
C GLU A 220 25.82 -1.49 -21.36
N HIS A 221 24.62 -1.62 -20.79
CA HIS A 221 24.02 -2.91 -20.36
C HIS A 221 22.65 -3.19 -20.98
N GLY A 222 22.19 -2.34 -21.90
CA GLY A 222 20.87 -2.45 -22.52
C GLY A 222 19.71 -2.29 -21.54
N ASN A 223 18.54 -2.79 -21.94
CA ASN A 223 17.30 -2.67 -21.17
C ASN A 223 17.32 -3.45 -19.84
N VAL A 224 18.20 -4.45 -19.70
CA VAL A 224 18.38 -5.15 -18.43
C VAL A 224 19.03 -4.21 -17.41
N GLY A 225 20.11 -3.53 -17.78
CA GLY A 225 20.75 -2.56 -16.91
C GLY A 225 19.85 -1.38 -16.58
N LEU A 226 19.11 -0.86 -17.56
CA LEU A 226 18.16 0.22 -17.33
C LEU A 226 17.09 -0.15 -16.29
N ARG A 227 16.54 -1.37 -16.34
CA ARG A 227 15.58 -1.83 -15.33
C ARG A 227 16.20 -1.94 -13.93
N VAL A 228 17.44 -2.40 -13.82
CA VAL A 228 18.16 -2.43 -12.53
C VAL A 228 18.37 -1.01 -12.01
N ALA A 229 18.79 -0.08 -12.87
CA ALA A 229 18.98 1.32 -12.52
C ALA A 229 17.67 1.95 -12.00
N ARG A 230 16.56 1.80 -12.73
CA ARG A 230 15.25 2.34 -12.31
C ARG A 230 14.80 1.84 -10.95
N TRP A 231 14.90 0.54 -10.73
CA TRP A 231 14.54 -0.03 -9.44
C TRP A 231 15.44 0.48 -8.32
N ALA A 232 16.73 0.64 -8.56
CA ALA A 232 17.65 1.22 -7.58
C ALA A 232 17.32 2.68 -7.25
N VAL A 233 16.97 3.48 -8.27
CA VAL A 233 16.58 4.88 -8.11
C VAL A 233 15.26 4.98 -7.34
N ARG A 234 14.23 4.22 -7.75
CA ARG A 234 12.94 4.15 -7.07
C ARG A 234 13.10 3.76 -5.60
N ASP A 235 13.86 2.70 -5.33
CA ASP A 235 14.10 2.23 -3.96
C ASP A 235 14.79 3.30 -3.11
N LYS A 236 15.72 4.05 -3.71
CA LYS A 236 16.38 5.16 -3.02
C LYS A 236 15.42 6.31 -2.77
N TYR A 237 14.62 6.70 -3.75
CA TYR A 237 13.61 7.77 -3.61
C TYR A 237 12.62 7.45 -2.49
N ALA A 238 12.06 6.24 -2.48
CA ALA A 238 11.15 5.75 -1.45
C ALA A 238 11.77 5.72 -0.03
N GLN A 239 13.10 5.57 0.06
CA GLN A 239 13.83 5.62 1.34
C GLN A 239 14.15 7.04 1.81
N THR A 240 14.20 8.02 0.90
CA THR A 240 14.73 9.35 1.23
C THR A 240 13.72 10.47 1.18
N VAL A 241 12.70 10.37 0.33
CA VAL A 241 11.75 11.44 0.07
C VAL A 241 10.34 10.95 0.36
N GLY A 242 9.84 10.06 -0.51
CA GLY A 242 8.48 9.56 -0.42
C GLY A 242 8.29 8.29 -1.24
N GLY A 243 7.47 7.38 -0.73
CA GLY A 243 7.17 6.09 -1.33
C GLY A 243 5.68 5.85 -1.30
N ILE A 244 5.27 4.60 -1.05
CA ILE A 244 3.84 4.31 -0.89
C ILE A 244 3.30 5.04 0.34
N ALA A 245 2.25 5.82 0.15
CA ALA A 245 1.59 6.58 1.20
C ALA A 245 0.07 6.51 1.08
N TYR A 246 -0.60 6.82 2.19
CA TYR A 246 -2.05 6.96 2.25
C TYR A 246 -2.38 8.39 2.63
N GLY A 247 -3.06 9.08 1.74
CA GLY A 247 -3.39 10.48 1.90
C GLY A 247 -4.70 10.83 1.23
N ARG A 248 -5.06 12.10 1.33
CA ARG A 248 -6.28 12.62 0.74
C ARG A 248 -5.96 13.10 -0.67
N GLY A 249 -6.49 12.44 -1.69
CA GLY A 249 -6.39 12.92 -3.06
C GLY A 249 -7.21 14.20 -3.25
N ASP A 250 -7.04 14.86 -4.40
CA ASP A 250 -7.69 16.11 -4.78
C ASP A 250 -9.23 16.05 -4.66
N THR A 251 -9.81 14.86 -4.80
CA THR A 251 -11.26 14.62 -4.75
C THR A 251 -11.83 14.46 -3.33
N MET A 252 -11.04 14.75 -2.29
CA MET A 252 -11.35 14.47 -0.88
C MET A 252 -11.52 12.98 -0.54
N GLN A 253 -11.32 12.07 -1.49
CA GLN A 253 -11.27 10.64 -1.25
C GLN A 253 -9.86 10.27 -0.79
N CYS A 254 -9.76 9.43 0.22
CA CYS A 254 -8.46 8.91 0.64
C CYS A 254 -8.06 7.77 -0.27
N GLU A 255 -6.85 7.82 -0.80
CA GLU A 255 -6.34 6.82 -1.73
C GLU A 255 -4.86 6.53 -1.47
N TRP A 256 -4.42 5.41 -2.02
CA TRP A 256 -3.01 5.07 -2.04
C TRP A 256 -2.36 5.74 -3.24
N TYR A 257 -1.16 6.26 -3.03
CA TYR A 257 -0.27 6.75 -4.08
C TYR A 257 1.16 6.32 -3.79
N ASP A 258 2.02 6.34 -4.81
CA ASP A 258 3.45 6.09 -4.67
C ASP A 258 4.23 7.06 -5.57
N GLU A 259 4.77 8.11 -4.96
CA GLU A 259 5.57 9.16 -5.61
C GLU A 259 6.80 8.57 -6.33
N SER A 260 7.34 7.47 -5.83
CA SER A 260 8.54 6.85 -6.38
C SER A 260 8.29 6.12 -7.72
N THR A 261 7.03 5.89 -8.11
CA THR A 261 6.69 5.19 -9.36
C THR A 261 7.06 5.97 -10.62
N GLU A 262 7.23 7.30 -10.52
CA GLU A 262 7.73 8.13 -11.62
C GLU A 262 9.06 7.59 -12.19
N TRP A 263 9.88 6.96 -11.35
CA TRP A 263 11.19 6.41 -11.74
C TRP A 263 11.10 5.07 -12.46
N LEU A 264 9.92 4.44 -12.49
CA LEU A 264 9.67 3.18 -13.19
C LEU A 264 9.10 3.39 -14.59
N ILE A 265 8.41 4.52 -14.82
CA ILE A 265 7.65 4.84 -16.02
C ILE A 265 8.48 5.79 -16.89
N ASP A 266 8.68 5.47 -18.17
CA ASP A 266 9.60 6.23 -19.00
C ASP A 266 8.89 7.11 -20.03
N GLU A 267 8.76 8.39 -19.68
CA GLU A 267 8.88 9.52 -20.63
C GLU A 267 9.84 10.62 -20.11
N CYS A 268 10.17 10.66 -18.81
CA CYS A 268 11.05 11.69 -18.26
C CYS A 268 12.53 11.58 -18.68
N LEU A 269 12.93 10.47 -19.32
CA LEU A 269 14.31 10.29 -19.79
C LEU A 269 14.52 10.62 -21.28
N LEU A 270 13.58 11.18 -22.05
CA LEU A 270 13.91 11.54 -23.44
C LEU A 270 13.92 13.02 -23.79
N GLU A 271 13.10 13.89 -23.23
CA GLU A 271 13.20 15.32 -23.52
C GLU A 271 12.48 16.09 -22.42
N GLY A 272 13.03 17.24 -22.03
CA GLY A 272 12.46 18.09 -20.99
C GLY A 272 11.00 18.38 -21.26
N ARG A 273 10.11 17.87 -20.41
CA ARG A 273 8.81 18.47 -20.23
C ARG A 273 8.94 19.44 -19.06
N HIS A 274 8.72 20.71 -19.36
CA HIS A 274 7.98 21.56 -18.43
C HIS A 274 6.81 20.72 -17.92
N LEU A 275 6.87 20.31 -16.65
CA LEU A 275 5.65 20.14 -15.89
C LEU A 275 5.13 21.56 -15.70
N GLU A 276 4.23 21.99 -16.58
CA GLU A 276 3.35 23.09 -16.20
C GLU A 276 2.47 22.56 -15.06
N PRO A 277 2.36 23.28 -13.94
CA PRO A 277 1.44 22.93 -12.88
C PRO A 277 0.01 23.10 -13.45
N GLY A 278 -0.68 21.99 -13.64
CA GLY A 278 -2.07 21.96 -14.10
C GLY A 278 -2.29 21.47 -15.52
N MET A 279 -2.09 20.17 -15.76
CA MET A 279 -2.88 19.49 -16.80
C MET A 279 -4.03 18.73 -16.15
N MET A 280 -5.14 19.46 -16.05
CA MET A 280 -6.48 18.93 -15.91
C MET A 280 -6.73 17.78 -16.88
N PHE A 281 -7.24 16.67 -16.36
CA PHE A 281 -8.00 15.72 -17.17
C PHE A 281 -9.26 16.44 -17.67
N ALA A 282 -9.37 16.57 -18.98
CA ALA A 282 -10.56 17.10 -19.64
C ALA A 282 -11.70 16.06 -19.63
N ASP A 283 -12.93 16.59 -19.55
CA ASP A 283 -14.27 15.97 -19.61
C ASP A 283 -14.41 14.54 -20.17
#